data_AF-M0EQF3-F1
#
_entry.id   AF-M0EQF3-F1
#
_cell.length_a   1.000
_cell.length_b   1.000
_cell.length_c   1.000
_cell.angle_alpha   90.00
_cell.angle_beta   90.00
_cell.angle_gamma   90.00
#
_symmetry.space_group_name_H-M   'P 1'
#
loop_
_entity.id
_entity.type
_entity.pdbx_description
1 polymer ?
#
loop_
_entity_poly.entity_id
_entity_poly.type
_entity_poly.pdbx_seq_one_letter_code
_entity_poly.pdbx_strand_id
1 'polypeptide(L)'
;MTDARSFTGDAPSTENDGKETVVVVGKESVGKSELVAGLSGTTPKTGNFRGTTVDIERYDSDEFVFVDTPGILLGTDTETTRAAISAVEETNTVLLVVRATNIDDDLEDLLPLVQGKVGAIAVTFWDKVENQPEAREKLNALADDLGVPLAPVDARNVSRVATDGGGAAIDGGDRNQLVSALHNADEFPGRVNRQTGIHLDPPETVLEHSLLGPFVSIALLLLPAAAAVQFANAAAAELSPRVSTLLEPSVQWANNLPEPLAAVLGGDYGLLSMGPFLFVWAGPTILIFAVFMAVYKQSGLVTRITASLHPHLRRVGLTGRDLVRVVMGFGCNVPAVTSTRGCSDCTRRTTVSAIGFGSACSYQFPATLAVFAAVEMPWLVLPYLGVLTTTTLVYARLIAPERARTASLATENRAFLQWPTWQSVWREIRTVIRSFFVKALPVFAGIVLVASTLDYLGVLDAMGEALGPVMGLFNLPGETALVVVMGSIRKDGLLLLQSDGLSTMLSAMTPVQVLTAVYLAGVLLPCLVTATTVAKELSPRYAGRMMLRQAGAAIGFSLLLGWGGAALV
;
A
#
# COMPACT_ATOMS: atom_id res chain seq x y z
N MET A 1 -39.09 36.10 -13.80
CA MET A 1 -40.03 34.96 -13.75
C MET A 1 -39.45 33.84 -14.60
N THR A 2 -38.71 32.93 -13.97
CA THR A 2 -38.52 31.52 -14.38
C THR A 2 -37.65 30.84 -13.33
N ASP A 3 -38.36 30.19 -12.41
CA ASP A 3 -38.02 29.10 -11.50
C ASP A 3 -36.56 28.70 -11.28
N ALA A 4 -36.05 29.09 -10.10
CA ALA A 4 -34.98 28.39 -9.41
C ALA A 4 -35.54 27.08 -8.83
N ARG A 5 -35.22 25.94 -9.45
CA ARG A 5 -35.39 24.62 -8.83
C ARG A 5 -34.30 24.43 -7.78
N SER A 6 -34.66 24.61 -6.52
CA SER A 6 -33.87 24.17 -5.36
C SER A 6 -33.76 22.64 -5.38
N PHE A 7 -32.59 22.13 -5.75
CA PHE A 7 -32.21 20.75 -5.45
C PHE A 7 -31.81 20.68 -3.98
N THR A 8 -32.78 20.38 -3.10
CA THR A 8 -32.52 19.83 -1.77
C THR A 8 -32.12 18.38 -1.96
N GLY A 9 -30.82 18.15 -2.17
CA GLY A 9 -30.23 16.83 -2.05
C GLY A 9 -29.88 16.61 -0.58
N ASP A 10 -30.56 15.64 0.04
CA ASP A 10 -30.32 15.18 1.40
C ASP A 10 -28.83 14.91 1.64
N ALA A 11 -28.20 15.77 2.44
CA ALA A 11 -27.00 15.40 3.15
C ALA A 11 -27.36 14.24 4.09
N PRO A 12 -26.53 13.20 4.24
CA PRO A 12 -26.77 12.22 5.28
C PRO A 12 -26.71 12.97 6.62
N SER A 13 -27.87 13.10 7.26
CA SER A 13 -28.01 13.62 8.61
C SER A 13 -27.07 12.84 9.52
N THR A 14 -26.07 13.53 10.07
CA THR A 14 -25.30 13.04 11.19
C THR A 14 -26.26 12.80 12.35
N GLU A 15 -26.69 11.56 12.57
CA GLU A 15 -27.16 11.11 13.87
C GLU A 15 -26.02 11.35 14.86
N ASN A 16 -26.07 12.52 15.52
CA ASN A 16 -25.18 12.84 16.62
C ASN A 16 -25.88 12.33 17.89
N ASP A 17 -25.42 11.19 18.39
CA ASP A 17 -25.88 10.50 19.60
C ASP A 17 -25.50 11.26 20.89
N GLY A 18 -25.50 12.61 20.87
CA GLY A 18 -25.03 13.48 21.95
C GLY A 18 -23.50 13.55 22.14
N LYS A 19 -22.71 12.84 21.33
CA LYS A 19 -21.25 12.72 21.48
C LYS A 19 -20.50 13.89 20.84
N GLU A 20 -19.45 14.36 21.51
CA GLU A 20 -18.61 15.45 21.01
C GLU A 20 -17.60 14.92 19.97
N THR A 21 -17.43 15.63 18.85
CA THR A 21 -16.49 15.24 17.80
C THR A 21 -15.13 15.89 18.04
N VAL A 22 -14.08 15.07 18.17
CA VAL A 22 -12.70 15.51 18.41
C VAL A 22 -11.83 15.15 17.20
N VAL A 23 -11.21 16.15 16.58
CA VAL A 23 -10.28 15.94 15.46
C VAL A 23 -8.88 15.71 15.98
N VAL A 24 -8.27 14.59 15.58
CA VAL A 24 -6.95 14.18 16.07
C VAL A 24 -5.89 14.63 15.06
N VAL A 25 -5.00 15.51 15.51
CA VAL A 25 -4.04 16.24 14.68
C VAL A 25 -2.63 15.92 15.13
N GLY A 26 -1.68 15.78 14.21
CA GLY A 26 -0.29 15.53 14.55
C GLY A 26 0.54 15.14 13.34
N LYS A 27 1.87 15.18 13.48
CA LYS A 27 2.78 14.74 12.41
C LYS A 27 2.57 13.27 12.05
N GLU A 28 3.08 12.84 10.90
CA GLU A 28 3.06 11.41 10.54
C GLU A 28 3.87 10.59 11.55
N SER A 29 3.43 9.35 11.82
CA SER A 29 4.12 8.40 12.72
C SER A 29 4.25 8.81 14.20
N VAL A 30 3.46 9.77 14.69
CA VAL A 30 3.40 10.12 16.13
C VAL A 30 2.48 9.20 16.96
N GLY A 31 1.88 8.17 16.36
CA GLY A 31 1.04 7.20 17.09
C GLY A 31 -0.45 7.56 17.23
N LYS A 32 -0.97 8.52 16.45
CA LYS A 32 -2.39 8.93 16.46
C LYS A 32 -3.38 7.77 16.39
N SER A 33 -3.31 6.95 15.35
CA SER A 33 -4.30 5.89 15.13
C SER A 33 -4.28 4.83 16.23
N GLU A 34 -3.11 4.49 16.77
CA GLU A 34 -2.99 3.52 17.87
C GLU A 34 -3.57 4.10 19.17
N LEU A 35 -3.28 5.38 19.46
CA LEU A 35 -3.83 6.11 20.60
C LEU A 35 -5.37 6.10 20.57
N VAL A 36 -5.96 6.47 19.43
CA VAL A 36 -7.42 6.58 19.28
C VAL A 36 -8.10 5.21 19.26
N ALA A 37 -7.47 4.20 18.66
CA ALA A 37 -7.94 2.82 18.73
C ALA A 37 -7.97 2.31 20.19
N GLY A 38 -6.95 2.65 20.99
CA GLY A 38 -6.90 2.32 22.41
C GLY A 38 -7.98 3.04 23.23
N LEU A 39 -8.22 4.32 22.97
CA LEU A 39 -9.23 5.12 23.69
C LEU A 39 -10.67 4.70 23.39
N SER A 40 -10.95 4.41 22.13
CA SER A 40 -12.31 4.05 21.69
C SER A 40 -12.65 2.60 22.00
N GLY A 41 -11.68 1.69 22.03
CA GLY A 41 -11.92 0.26 22.19
C GLY A 41 -12.72 -0.38 21.05
N THR A 42 -13.03 0.37 19.98
CA THR A 42 -13.86 -0.05 18.86
C THR A 42 -13.06 -0.13 17.57
N THR A 43 -13.54 -0.91 16.60
CA THR A 43 -12.94 -0.94 15.26
C THR A 43 -13.30 0.33 14.49
N PRO A 44 -12.34 0.95 13.79
CA PRO A 44 -12.59 2.16 13.03
C PRO A 44 -13.65 1.95 11.95
N LYS A 45 -14.50 2.95 11.78
CA LYS A 45 -15.37 3.09 10.62
C LYS A 45 -14.68 3.99 9.60
N THR A 46 -14.47 3.49 8.39
CA THR A 46 -13.90 4.27 7.29
C THR A 46 -15.00 5.14 6.69
N GLY A 47 -14.74 6.44 6.54
CA GLY A 47 -15.62 7.38 5.85
C GLY A 47 -14.82 8.37 5.02
N ASN A 48 -15.48 9.03 4.06
CA ASN A 48 -14.87 10.13 3.33
C ASN A 48 -15.12 11.41 4.11
N PHE A 49 -14.09 12.24 4.26
CA PHE A 49 -14.28 13.55 4.88
C PHE A 49 -14.97 14.50 3.90
N ARG A 50 -16.27 14.77 4.12
CA ARG A 50 -17.09 15.83 3.48
C ARG A 50 -16.83 16.05 1.97
N GLY A 51 -16.71 14.96 1.20
CA GLY A 51 -16.55 15.00 -0.26
C GLY A 51 -15.11 15.06 -0.77
N THR A 52 -14.11 15.04 0.12
CA THR A 52 -12.71 14.81 -0.26
C THR A 52 -12.48 13.34 -0.62
N THR A 53 -11.42 13.07 -1.39
CA THR A 53 -10.99 11.70 -1.77
C THR A 53 -10.14 11.02 -0.70
N VAL A 54 -9.98 11.64 0.46
CA VAL A 54 -9.15 11.13 1.56
C VAL A 54 -10.05 10.40 2.54
N ASP A 55 -9.76 9.10 2.73
CA ASP A 55 -10.43 8.31 3.75
C ASP A 55 -9.97 8.78 5.13
N ILE A 56 -10.93 8.99 6.02
CA ILE A 56 -10.71 9.27 7.43
C ILE A 56 -11.27 8.11 8.25
N GLU A 57 -10.53 7.74 9.29
CA GLU A 57 -10.99 6.75 10.26
C GLU A 57 -11.73 7.45 11.39
N ARG A 58 -12.96 7.00 11.63
CA ARG A 58 -13.81 7.47 12.72
C ARG A 58 -13.89 6.39 13.79
N TYR A 59 -13.63 6.77 15.02
CA TYR A 59 -13.63 5.89 16.18
C TYR A 59 -14.67 6.37 17.19
N ASP A 60 -15.65 5.53 17.48
CA ASP A 60 -16.72 5.84 18.41
C ASP A 60 -16.31 5.36 19.82
N SER A 61 -16.30 6.27 20.79
CA SER A 61 -16.21 5.94 22.22
C SER A 61 -17.54 6.23 22.91
N ASP A 62 -17.61 6.07 24.24
CA ASP A 62 -18.83 6.32 25.02
C ASP A 62 -19.23 7.80 24.97
N GLU A 63 -18.27 8.72 25.02
CA GLU A 63 -18.50 10.17 25.16
C GLU A 63 -18.05 10.99 23.94
N PHE A 64 -17.01 10.52 23.25
CA PHE A 64 -16.38 11.23 22.14
C PHE A 64 -16.43 10.43 20.85
N VAL A 65 -16.47 11.14 19.74
CA VAL A 65 -16.17 10.58 18.43
C VAL A 65 -14.88 11.16 17.90
N PHE A 66 -13.86 10.32 17.81
CA PHE A 66 -12.56 10.73 17.31
C PHE A 66 -12.49 10.59 15.80
N VAL A 67 -11.95 11.63 15.16
CA VAL A 67 -11.75 11.71 13.72
C VAL A 67 -10.23 11.75 13.49
N ASP A 68 -9.65 10.62 13.05
CA ASP A 68 -8.20 10.49 12.87
C ASP A 68 -7.76 11.08 11.52
N THR A 69 -7.05 12.21 11.56
CA THR A 69 -6.60 12.89 10.34
C THR A 69 -5.29 12.30 9.79
N PRO A 70 -5.05 12.40 8.47
CA PRO A 70 -3.76 12.05 7.91
C PRO A 70 -2.61 12.81 8.59
N GLY A 71 -1.45 12.17 8.72
CA GLY A 71 -0.30 12.81 9.35
C GLY A 71 0.21 14.02 8.58
N ILE A 72 0.36 15.15 9.29
CA ILE A 72 0.84 16.41 8.70
C ILE A 72 2.34 16.34 8.48
N LEU A 73 2.80 16.82 7.33
CA LEU A 73 4.22 17.10 7.10
C LEU A 73 4.36 18.52 6.53
N LEU A 74 4.95 19.42 7.33
CA LEU A 74 5.13 20.81 6.95
C LEU A 74 6.19 20.97 5.86
N GLY A 75 6.05 22.03 5.06
CA GLY A 75 6.88 22.27 3.88
C GLY A 75 6.53 21.40 2.67
N THR A 76 5.52 20.53 2.78
CA THR A 76 5.03 19.69 1.69
C THR A 76 3.58 20.02 1.36
N ASP A 77 3.31 20.24 0.08
CA ASP A 77 1.99 20.68 -0.39
C ASP A 77 1.22 19.48 -0.96
N THR A 78 0.92 18.51 -0.08
CA THR A 78 0.24 17.25 -0.44
C THR A 78 -1.27 17.31 -0.17
N GLU A 79 -2.04 16.52 -0.93
CA GLU A 79 -3.51 16.43 -0.76
C GLU A 79 -3.90 16.01 0.67
N THR A 80 -3.09 15.16 1.31
CA THR A 80 -3.28 14.70 2.70
C THR A 80 -3.02 15.79 3.71
N THR A 81 -1.92 16.55 3.59
CA THR A 81 -1.65 17.71 4.45
C THR A 81 -2.76 18.75 4.33
N ARG A 82 -3.25 19.04 3.12
CA ARG A 82 -4.38 19.96 2.90
C ARG A 82 -5.69 19.45 3.50
N ALA A 83 -5.99 18.15 3.38
CA ALA A 83 -7.18 17.56 3.98
C ALA A 83 -7.11 17.59 5.52
N ALA A 84 -5.94 17.33 6.11
CA ALA A 84 -5.74 17.43 7.55
C ALA A 84 -5.96 18.88 8.02
N ILE A 85 -5.36 19.88 7.36
CA ILE A 85 -5.55 21.30 7.70
C ILE A 85 -7.02 21.72 7.57
N SER A 86 -7.68 21.36 6.47
CA SER A 86 -9.11 21.64 6.27
C SER A 86 -9.99 21.01 7.35
N ALA A 87 -9.66 19.79 7.83
CA ALA A 87 -10.39 19.17 8.92
C ALA A 87 -10.23 19.95 10.25
N VAL A 88 -9.04 20.51 10.51
CA VAL A 88 -8.82 21.38 11.68
C VAL A 88 -9.63 22.66 11.59
N GLU A 89 -9.67 23.31 10.42
CA GLU A 89 -10.42 24.56 10.22
C GLU A 89 -11.92 24.38 10.51
N GLU A 90 -12.51 23.24 10.15
CA GLU A 90 -13.95 22.98 10.23
C GLU A 90 -14.47 22.52 11.60
N THR A 91 -13.60 22.20 12.56
CA THR A 91 -13.98 21.75 13.91
C THR A 91 -13.44 22.66 15.00
N ASN A 92 -14.10 22.66 16.16
CA ASN A 92 -13.67 23.49 17.29
C ASN A 92 -12.81 22.71 18.30
N THR A 93 -13.01 21.39 18.44
CA THR A 93 -12.32 20.55 19.43
C THR A 93 -11.23 19.71 18.77
N VAL A 94 -9.99 19.86 19.25
CA VAL A 94 -8.80 19.20 18.68
C VAL A 94 -8.03 18.42 19.75
N LEU A 95 -7.61 17.19 19.42
CA LEU A 95 -6.60 16.46 20.17
C LEU A 95 -5.27 16.54 19.41
N LEU A 96 -4.33 17.34 19.91
CA LEU A 96 -3.01 17.49 19.31
C LEU A 96 -2.08 16.39 19.83
N VAL A 97 -1.51 15.60 18.93
CA VAL A 97 -0.64 14.47 19.27
C VAL A 97 0.79 14.81 18.87
N VAL A 98 1.67 14.86 19.87
CA VAL A 98 3.11 15.16 19.73
C VAL A 98 3.93 14.03 20.33
N ARG A 99 5.20 13.91 19.93
CA ARG A 99 6.11 12.91 20.52
C ARG A 99 6.93 13.54 21.64
N ALA A 100 7.06 12.85 22.76
CA ALA A 100 7.95 13.24 23.85
C ALA A 100 9.40 13.41 23.38
N THR A 101 9.82 12.65 22.36
CA THR A 101 11.20 12.58 21.87
C THR A 101 11.67 13.85 21.17
N ASN A 102 10.76 14.70 20.69
CA ASN A 102 11.07 15.92 19.96
C ASN A 102 9.91 16.93 20.09
N ILE A 103 9.40 17.06 21.32
CA ILE A 103 8.17 17.81 21.61
C ILE A 103 8.27 19.28 21.20
N ASP A 104 9.44 19.90 21.36
CA ASP A 104 9.66 21.30 21.02
C ASP A 104 9.45 21.55 19.52
N ASP A 105 10.09 20.72 18.66
CA ASP A 105 9.94 20.80 17.19
C ASP A 105 8.52 20.43 16.71
N ASP A 106 7.86 19.50 17.41
CA ASP A 106 6.49 19.10 17.08
C ASP A 106 5.49 20.23 17.41
N LEU A 107 5.69 20.95 18.51
CA LEU A 107 4.84 22.08 18.90
C LEU A 107 5.09 23.33 18.06
N GLU A 108 6.34 23.66 17.76
CA GLU A 108 6.67 24.81 16.90
C GLU A 108 6.00 24.70 15.52
N ASP A 109 6.00 23.47 14.98
CA ASP A 109 5.38 23.16 13.70
C ASP A 109 3.84 23.17 13.77
N LEU A 110 3.24 22.53 14.78
CA LEU A 110 1.81 22.22 14.75
C LEU A 110 0.91 23.28 15.42
N LEU A 111 1.41 24.03 16.41
CA LEU A 111 0.61 25.04 17.12
C LEU A 111 -0.01 26.11 16.19
N PRO A 112 0.72 26.65 15.18
CA PRO A 112 0.12 27.60 14.24
C PRO A 112 -1.09 27.06 13.47
N LEU A 113 -1.20 25.74 13.30
CA LEU A 113 -2.31 25.11 12.58
C LEU A 113 -3.57 24.97 13.42
N VAL A 114 -3.42 24.85 14.74
CA VAL A 114 -4.53 24.63 15.69
C VAL A 114 -4.84 25.87 16.53
N GLN A 115 -4.18 27.00 16.25
CA GLN A 115 -4.38 28.26 16.98
C GLN A 115 -5.86 28.64 17.04
N GLY A 116 -6.34 28.98 18.24
CA GLY A 116 -7.73 29.39 18.48
C GLY A 116 -8.75 28.25 18.50
N LYS A 117 -8.30 27.00 18.38
CA LYS A 117 -9.11 25.81 18.61
C LYS A 117 -9.05 25.43 20.08
N VAL A 118 -10.07 24.76 20.60
CA VAL A 118 -10.11 24.28 21.98
C VAL A 118 -9.65 22.82 21.99
N GLY A 119 -8.82 22.41 22.95
CA GLY A 119 -8.36 21.04 22.97
C GLY A 119 -7.37 20.66 24.05
N ALA A 120 -6.72 19.53 23.82
CA ALA A 120 -5.71 18.95 24.70
C ALA A 120 -4.53 18.40 23.89
N ILE A 121 -3.37 18.24 24.55
CA ILE A 121 -2.16 17.70 23.93
C ILE A 121 -1.87 16.30 24.50
N ALA A 122 -1.86 15.29 23.63
CA ALA A 122 -1.34 13.96 23.95
C ALA A 122 0.17 13.88 23.65
N VAL A 123 0.97 13.62 24.67
CA VAL A 123 2.43 13.46 24.55
C VAL A 123 2.76 11.97 24.50
N THR A 124 2.92 11.46 23.28
CA THR A 124 3.18 10.04 22.98
C THR A 124 4.66 9.67 23.15
N PHE A 125 4.99 8.36 23.12
CA PHE A 125 6.35 7.84 23.34
C PHE A 125 6.91 8.20 24.73
N TRP A 126 6.03 8.38 25.72
CA TRP A 126 6.44 8.67 27.09
C TRP A 126 7.26 7.52 27.72
N ASP A 127 7.05 6.29 27.25
CA ASP A 127 7.80 5.10 27.62
C ASP A 127 9.30 5.16 27.24
N LYS A 128 9.69 6.07 26.33
CA LYS A 128 11.09 6.27 25.92
C LYS A 128 11.83 7.31 26.75
N VAL A 129 11.14 8.05 27.60
CA VAL A 129 11.74 9.06 28.46
C VAL A 129 12.31 8.39 29.71
N GLU A 130 13.64 8.42 29.88
CA GLU A 130 14.31 7.76 31.02
C GLU A 130 14.02 8.48 32.35
N ASN A 131 14.29 9.79 32.45
CA ASN A 131 14.05 10.57 33.66
C ASN A 131 12.63 11.17 33.69
N GLN A 132 11.62 10.30 33.80
CA GLN A 132 10.22 10.71 33.77
C GLN A 132 9.85 11.77 34.83
N PRO A 133 10.34 11.76 36.08
CA PRO A 133 9.99 12.79 37.06
C PRO A 133 10.40 14.20 36.62
N GLU A 134 11.65 14.37 36.17
CA GLU A 134 12.16 15.66 35.69
C GLU A 134 11.44 16.08 34.40
N ALA A 135 11.22 15.14 33.48
CA ALA A 135 10.49 15.40 32.26
C ALA A 135 9.02 15.78 32.54
N ARG A 136 8.39 15.20 33.58
CA ARG A 136 7.03 15.53 34.01
C ARG A 136 6.97 16.94 34.58
N GLU A 137 7.98 17.36 35.34
CA GLU A 137 8.10 18.74 35.82
C GLU A 137 8.22 19.72 34.65
N LYS A 138 9.09 19.42 33.66
CA LYS A 138 9.21 20.19 32.42
C LYS A 138 7.91 20.24 31.62
N LEU A 139 7.17 19.13 31.54
CA LEU A 139 5.86 19.07 30.89
C LEU A 139 4.80 19.90 31.61
N ASN A 140 4.75 19.86 32.95
CA ASN A 140 3.80 20.68 33.72
C ASN A 140 4.12 22.17 33.52
N ALA A 141 5.40 22.54 33.60
CA ALA A 141 5.89 23.87 33.30
C ALA A 141 5.58 24.35 31.87
N LEU A 142 5.52 23.43 30.91
CA LEU A 142 5.11 23.69 29.53
C LEU A 142 3.58 23.83 29.40
N ALA A 143 2.82 22.99 30.11
CA ALA A 143 1.36 23.08 30.17
C ALA A 143 0.90 24.42 30.74
N ASP A 144 1.57 24.90 31.79
CA ASP A 144 1.31 26.21 32.40
C ASP A 144 1.63 27.37 31.44
N ASP A 145 2.66 27.25 30.59
CA ASP A 145 3.02 28.26 29.58
C ASP A 145 2.04 28.26 28.39
N LEU A 146 1.61 27.07 27.96
CA LEU A 146 0.67 26.90 26.86
C LEU A 146 -0.77 27.25 27.25
N GLY A 147 -1.14 27.07 28.53
CA GLY A 147 -2.51 27.19 29.00
C GLY A 147 -3.42 26.03 28.59
N VAL A 148 -2.85 24.94 28.06
CA VAL A 148 -3.59 23.79 27.54
C VAL A 148 -3.17 22.53 28.30
N PRO A 149 -4.09 21.60 28.62
CA PRO A 149 -3.73 20.37 29.33
C PRO A 149 -2.84 19.44 28.47
N LEU A 150 -1.73 18.97 29.06
CA LEU A 150 -0.82 17.98 28.48
C LEU A 150 -0.97 16.63 29.19
N ALA A 151 -1.20 15.58 28.41
CA ALA A 151 -1.33 14.20 28.88
C ALA A 151 -0.23 13.32 28.27
N PRO A 152 0.84 13.02 29.02
CA PRO A 152 1.82 12.00 28.65
C PRO A 152 1.19 10.60 28.65
N VAL A 153 1.35 9.87 27.55
CA VAL A 153 0.71 8.57 27.32
C VAL A 153 1.63 7.63 26.54
N ASP A 154 1.52 6.32 26.82
CA ASP A 154 1.99 5.28 25.90
C ASP A 154 0.82 4.82 25.02
N ALA A 155 0.79 5.28 23.76
CA ALA A 155 -0.25 4.98 22.79
C ALA A 155 -0.54 3.47 22.61
N ARG A 156 0.42 2.58 22.93
CA ARG A 156 0.25 1.12 22.81
C ARG A 156 -0.38 0.46 24.03
N ASN A 157 -0.32 1.12 25.19
CA ASN A 157 -0.77 0.57 26.47
C ASN A 157 -1.99 1.28 27.05
N VAL A 158 -2.58 2.26 26.34
CA VAL A 158 -3.81 2.98 26.76
C VAL A 158 -5.02 2.05 26.99
N SER A 159 -4.96 0.79 26.54
CA SER A 159 -6.06 -0.19 26.61
C SER A 159 -5.64 -1.56 27.17
N ARG A 160 -5.48 -1.69 28.50
CA ARG A 160 -5.51 -3.01 29.15
C ARG A 160 -6.75 -3.16 30.03
N VAL A 161 -7.91 -3.31 29.38
CA VAL A 161 -9.06 -3.95 30.03
C VAL A 161 -8.88 -5.46 29.86
N ALA A 162 -8.73 -6.17 30.98
CA ALA A 162 -8.68 -7.63 31.00
C ALA A 162 -10.03 -8.19 30.51
N THR A 163 -10.11 -8.63 29.26
CA THR A 163 -11.31 -9.35 28.77
C THR A 163 -11.31 -10.83 29.12
N ASP A 164 -10.24 -11.37 29.70
CA ASP A 164 -10.20 -12.75 30.16
C ASP A 164 -9.90 -12.74 31.66
N GLY A 165 -10.91 -13.06 32.47
CA GLY A 165 -10.85 -12.97 33.93
C GLY A 165 -9.65 -13.70 34.52
N GLY A 166 -8.72 -12.95 35.11
CA GLY A 166 -7.58 -13.48 35.85
C GLY A 166 -6.24 -12.82 35.55
N GLY A 167 -6.14 -11.50 35.69
CA GLY A 167 -4.86 -10.79 35.67
C GLY A 167 -5.06 -9.34 36.08
N ALA A 168 -4.27 -8.85 37.03
CA ALA A 168 -4.36 -7.47 37.53
C ALA A 168 -4.30 -6.47 36.37
N ALA A 169 -5.28 -5.55 36.32
CA ALA A 169 -5.28 -4.43 35.41
C ALA A 169 -3.99 -3.62 35.62
N ILE A 170 -3.15 -3.54 34.60
CA ILE A 170 -2.04 -2.58 34.56
C ILE A 170 -2.59 -1.36 33.83
N ASP A 171 -2.81 -0.29 34.60
CA ASP A 171 -3.08 1.11 34.24
C ASP A 171 -4.22 1.44 33.27
N GLY A 172 -5.39 1.76 33.84
CA GLY A 172 -6.36 2.69 33.23
C GLY A 172 -6.01 4.18 33.44
N GLY A 173 -4.84 4.47 34.03
CA GLY A 173 -4.39 5.83 34.37
C GLY A 173 -4.24 6.74 33.16
N ASP A 174 -3.55 6.27 32.12
CA ASP A 174 -3.29 7.05 30.89
C ASP A 174 -4.59 7.41 30.16
N ARG A 175 -5.54 6.47 30.04
CA ARG A 175 -6.86 6.72 29.44
C ARG A 175 -7.63 7.76 30.24
N ASN A 176 -7.71 7.61 31.55
CA ASN A 176 -8.44 8.53 32.41
C ASN A 176 -7.80 9.93 32.40
N GLN A 177 -6.47 10.00 32.37
CA GLN A 177 -5.73 11.27 32.29
C GLN A 177 -6.03 11.99 30.97
N LEU A 178 -6.05 11.28 29.85
CA LEU A 178 -6.33 11.90 28.55
C LEU A 178 -7.79 12.31 28.39
N VAL A 179 -8.73 11.48 28.85
CA VAL A 179 -10.16 11.84 28.88
C VAL A 179 -10.39 13.05 29.78
N SER A 180 -9.74 13.10 30.95
CA SER A 180 -9.76 14.26 31.83
C SER A 180 -9.15 15.51 31.19
N ALA A 181 -8.08 15.37 30.41
CA ALA A 181 -7.49 16.47 29.65
C ALA A 181 -8.46 17.01 28.59
N LEU A 182 -9.20 16.14 27.90
CA LEU A 182 -10.23 16.55 26.94
C LEU A 182 -11.42 17.26 27.61
N HIS A 183 -11.82 16.85 28.81
CA HIS A 183 -12.85 17.58 29.57
C HIS A 183 -12.40 18.94 30.06
N ASN A 184 -11.09 19.10 30.32
CA ASN A 184 -10.48 20.35 30.74
C ASN A 184 -9.79 21.08 29.56
N ALA A 185 -10.27 20.84 28.34
CA ALA A 185 -9.69 21.40 27.14
C ALA A 185 -9.74 22.93 27.14
N ASP A 186 -8.71 23.57 26.59
CA ASP A 186 -8.57 25.03 26.53
C ASP A 186 -8.07 25.49 25.15
N GLU A 187 -8.09 26.80 24.89
CA GLU A 187 -7.73 27.39 23.60
C GLU A 187 -6.22 27.29 23.31
N PHE A 188 -5.87 26.73 22.15
CA PHE A 188 -4.47 26.58 21.73
C PHE A 188 -3.81 27.94 21.42
N PRO A 189 -2.62 28.20 21.97
CA PRO A 189 -1.84 29.38 21.61
C PRO A 189 -1.22 29.23 20.22
N GLY A 190 -0.88 30.35 19.57
CA GLY A 190 -0.25 30.33 18.25
C GLY A 190 1.25 29.97 18.27
N ARG A 191 1.91 30.05 19.43
CA ARG A 191 3.34 29.79 19.63
C ARG A 191 3.61 29.32 21.05
N VAL A 192 4.74 28.64 21.23
CA VAL A 192 5.27 28.28 22.54
C VAL A 192 6.45 29.19 22.89
N ASN A 193 6.55 29.65 24.13
CA ASN A 193 7.68 30.49 24.57
C ASN A 193 8.72 29.68 25.32
N ARG A 194 8.29 28.57 25.94
CA ARG A 194 9.15 27.69 26.71
C ARG A 194 9.51 26.43 25.93
N GLN A 195 10.80 26.15 25.84
CA GLN A 195 11.30 24.87 25.33
C GLN A 195 11.56 23.91 26.50
N THR A 196 11.23 22.64 26.31
CA THR A 196 11.47 21.58 27.29
C THR A 196 12.92 21.10 27.26
N GLY A 197 13.59 21.24 26.10
CA GLY A 197 14.91 20.69 25.83
C GLY A 197 14.93 19.17 25.76
N ILE A 198 13.76 18.52 25.67
CA ILE A 198 13.64 17.07 25.55
C ILE A 198 13.82 16.71 24.09
N HIS A 199 15.02 16.22 23.76
CA HIS A 199 15.35 15.66 22.46
C HIS A 199 16.01 14.29 22.64
N LEU A 200 15.36 13.24 22.12
CA LEU A 200 15.79 11.85 22.22
C LEU A 200 15.95 11.27 20.82
N ASP A 201 17.21 11.07 20.43
CA ASP A 201 17.55 10.39 19.18
C ASP A 201 17.40 8.86 19.33
N PRO A 202 16.77 8.17 18.38
CA PRO A 202 16.75 6.71 18.36
C PRO A 202 18.15 6.12 18.21
N PRO A 203 18.42 4.95 18.81
CA PRO A 203 19.73 4.31 18.71
C PRO A 203 20.07 3.92 17.27
N GLU A 204 21.32 4.12 16.89
CA GLU A 204 21.85 3.70 15.59
C GLU A 204 21.88 2.18 15.46
N THR A 205 21.58 1.69 14.26
CA THR A 205 21.68 0.27 13.88
C THR A 205 22.51 0.12 12.61
N VAL A 206 22.60 -1.10 12.09
CA VAL A 206 23.32 -1.39 10.84
C VAL A 206 22.70 -0.67 9.63
N LEU A 207 21.40 -0.29 9.71
CA LEU A 207 20.67 0.37 8.63
C LEU A 207 21.14 1.82 8.37
N GLU A 208 21.71 2.47 9.39
CA GLU A 208 22.18 3.85 9.34
C GLU A 208 23.63 3.95 8.83
N HIS A 209 24.32 2.82 8.65
CA HIS A 209 25.67 2.81 8.09
C HIS A 209 25.67 3.30 6.63
N SER A 210 26.54 4.25 6.28
CA SER A 210 26.56 4.91 4.97
C SER A 210 26.71 3.96 3.78
N LEU A 211 27.57 2.93 3.90
CA LEU A 211 27.80 1.94 2.85
C LEU A 211 26.88 0.71 2.94
N LEU A 212 26.81 0.05 4.11
CA LEU A 212 26.07 -1.20 4.29
C LEU A 212 24.56 -1.00 4.46
N GLY A 213 24.14 0.16 4.97
CA GLY A 213 22.74 0.48 5.27
C GLY A 213 21.80 0.28 4.09
N PRO A 214 22.07 0.85 2.90
CA PRO A 214 21.24 0.65 1.71
C PRO A 214 21.13 -0.81 1.26
N PHE A 215 22.23 -1.58 1.31
CA PHE A 215 22.21 -2.99 0.92
C PHE A 215 21.40 -3.85 1.90
N VAL A 216 21.59 -3.64 3.21
CA VAL A 216 20.81 -4.32 4.24
C VAL A 216 19.33 -3.92 4.13
N SER A 217 19.05 -2.64 3.88
CA SER A 217 17.69 -2.14 3.69
C SER A 217 16.99 -2.79 2.49
N ILE A 218 17.67 -2.93 1.35
CA ILE A 218 17.14 -3.62 0.17
C ILE A 218 16.93 -5.11 0.45
N ALA A 219 17.90 -5.78 1.07
CA ALA A 219 17.79 -7.20 1.40
C ALA A 219 16.60 -7.47 2.34
N LEU A 220 16.45 -6.64 3.37
CA LEU A 220 15.35 -6.71 4.33
C LEU A 220 14.00 -6.42 3.65
N LEU A 221 13.98 -5.49 2.71
CA LEU A 221 12.78 -5.14 1.95
C LEU A 221 12.37 -6.24 0.94
N LEU A 222 13.32 -6.99 0.39
CA LEU A 222 13.06 -8.12 -0.53
C LEU A 222 12.73 -9.44 0.20
N LEU A 223 13.12 -9.57 1.46
CA LEU A 223 12.87 -10.78 2.27
C LEU A 223 11.38 -11.20 2.29
N PRO A 224 10.40 -10.29 2.55
CA PRO A 224 8.99 -10.65 2.51
C PRO A 224 8.53 -11.24 1.17
N ALA A 225 9.03 -10.70 0.04
CA ALA A 225 8.68 -11.20 -1.28
C ALA A 225 9.26 -12.60 -1.52
N ALA A 226 10.53 -12.82 -1.18
CA ALA A 226 11.17 -14.12 -1.29
C ALA A 226 10.48 -15.18 -0.41
N ALA A 227 10.19 -14.83 0.86
CA ALA A 227 9.51 -15.72 1.80
C ALA A 227 8.08 -16.05 1.35
N ALA A 228 7.32 -15.05 0.89
CA ALA A 228 5.96 -15.25 0.41
C ALA A 228 5.91 -16.19 -0.79
N VAL A 229 6.87 -16.08 -1.71
CA VAL A 229 6.95 -16.89 -2.91
C VAL A 229 7.35 -18.33 -2.61
N GLN A 230 8.37 -18.51 -1.77
CA GLN A 230 8.80 -19.85 -1.36
C GLN A 230 7.65 -20.58 -0.65
N PHE A 231 6.97 -19.90 0.26
CA PHE A 231 5.81 -20.45 0.95
C PHE A 231 4.65 -20.74 0.00
N ALA A 232 4.33 -19.81 -0.91
CA ALA A 232 3.23 -19.98 -1.84
C ALA A 232 3.45 -21.14 -2.82
N ASN A 233 4.68 -21.33 -3.32
CA ASN A 233 5.01 -22.48 -4.16
C ASN A 233 4.88 -23.79 -3.38
N ALA A 234 5.35 -23.84 -2.14
CA ALA A 234 5.21 -25.01 -1.28
C ALA A 234 3.73 -25.32 -0.97
N ALA A 235 2.94 -24.29 -0.66
CA ALA A 235 1.50 -24.42 -0.44
C ALA A 235 0.77 -24.84 -1.71
N ALA A 236 1.08 -24.24 -2.86
CA ALA A 236 0.46 -24.56 -4.14
C ALA A 236 0.77 -26.00 -4.59
N ALA A 237 1.99 -26.49 -4.36
CA ALA A 237 2.34 -27.89 -4.66
C ALA A 237 1.44 -28.89 -3.90
N GLU A 238 1.08 -28.59 -2.66
CA GLU A 238 0.25 -29.45 -1.82
C GLU A 238 -1.26 -29.24 -2.05
N LEU A 239 -1.69 -27.99 -2.24
CA LEU A 239 -3.11 -27.63 -2.40
C LEU A 239 -3.62 -27.82 -3.82
N SER A 240 -2.82 -27.55 -4.86
CA SER A 240 -3.29 -27.60 -6.25
C SER A 240 -3.90 -28.95 -6.67
N PRO A 241 -3.29 -30.13 -6.39
CA PRO A 241 -3.91 -31.42 -6.76
C PRO A 241 -5.18 -31.72 -5.96
N ARG A 242 -5.28 -31.27 -4.70
CA ARG A 242 -6.48 -31.46 -3.87
C ARG A 242 -7.64 -30.57 -4.33
N VAL A 243 -7.33 -29.35 -4.72
CA VAL A 243 -8.33 -28.39 -5.20
C VAL A 243 -8.81 -28.79 -6.59
N SER A 244 -7.91 -29.20 -7.50
CA SER A 244 -8.33 -29.68 -8.83
C SER A 244 -9.23 -30.91 -8.72
N THR A 245 -8.86 -31.92 -7.94
CA THR A 245 -9.68 -33.12 -7.74
C THR A 245 -11.05 -32.82 -7.11
N LEU A 246 -11.13 -31.84 -6.20
CA LEU A 246 -12.41 -31.43 -5.60
C LEU A 246 -13.29 -30.65 -6.57
N LEU A 247 -12.70 -29.82 -7.45
CA LEU A 247 -13.44 -29.02 -8.42
C LEU A 247 -13.75 -29.75 -9.73
N GLU A 248 -13.04 -30.82 -10.06
CA GLU A 248 -13.23 -31.61 -11.29
C GLU A 248 -14.72 -31.95 -11.55
N PRO A 249 -15.52 -32.44 -10.57
CA PRO A 249 -16.94 -32.72 -10.81
C PRO A 249 -17.76 -31.47 -11.13
N SER A 250 -17.38 -30.32 -10.56
CA SER A 250 -18.06 -29.04 -10.78
C SER A 250 -17.70 -28.44 -12.14
N VAL A 251 -16.44 -28.58 -12.59
CA VAL A 251 -15.99 -28.18 -13.92
C VAL A 251 -16.65 -29.04 -14.99
N GLN A 252 -16.70 -30.37 -14.80
CA GLN A 252 -17.39 -31.28 -15.70
C GLN A 252 -18.90 -31.00 -15.76
N TRP A 253 -19.53 -30.71 -14.61
CA TRP A 253 -20.93 -30.27 -14.60
C TRP A 253 -21.13 -28.98 -15.40
N ALA A 254 -20.23 -28.00 -15.24
CA ALA A 254 -20.30 -26.73 -15.97
C ALA A 254 -20.12 -26.91 -17.49
N ASN A 255 -19.22 -27.80 -17.91
CA ASN A 255 -18.98 -28.11 -19.33
C ASN A 255 -20.17 -28.81 -20.00
N ASN A 256 -21.08 -29.40 -19.24
CA ASN A 256 -22.30 -30.04 -19.76
C ASN A 256 -23.49 -29.07 -19.90
N LEU A 257 -23.34 -27.79 -19.52
CA LEU A 257 -24.38 -26.78 -19.68
C LEU A 257 -24.54 -26.36 -21.15
N PRO A 258 -25.71 -25.85 -21.58
CA PRO A 258 -25.86 -25.30 -22.92
C PRO A 258 -24.99 -24.05 -23.10
N GLU A 259 -24.39 -23.92 -24.28
CA GLU A 259 -23.68 -22.69 -24.66
C GLU A 259 -24.64 -21.48 -24.62
N PRO A 260 -24.22 -20.32 -24.10
CA PRO A 260 -22.85 -19.90 -23.76
C PRO A 260 -22.42 -20.15 -22.30
N LEU A 261 -23.25 -20.79 -21.47
CA LEU A 261 -22.93 -20.97 -20.05
C LEU A 261 -21.75 -21.92 -19.83
N ALA A 262 -21.60 -22.94 -20.69
CA ALA A 262 -20.46 -23.85 -20.64
C ALA A 262 -19.13 -23.10 -20.85
N ALA A 263 -19.03 -22.27 -21.90
CA ALA A 263 -17.84 -21.44 -22.12
C ALA A 263 -17.50 -20.51 -20.94
N VAL A 264 -18.51 -19.87 -20.32
CA VAL A 264 -18.30 -18.91 -19.23
C VAL A 264 -17.92 -19.57 -17.89
N LEU A 265 -18.50 -20.73 -17.59
CA LEU A 265 -18.29 -21.41 -16.30
C LEU A 265 -17.18 -22.45 -16.35
N GLY A 266 -17.14 -23.28 -17.40
CA GLY A 266 -16.27 -24.47 -17.49
C GLY A 266 -15.19 -24.42 -18.56
N GLY A 267 -15.29 -23.53 -19.56
CA GLY A 267 -14.29 -23.39 -20.62
C GLY A 267 -12.89 -23.04 -20.11
N ASP A 268 -11.88 -23.04 -20.98
CA ASP A 268 -10.48 -22.82 -20.59
C ASP A 268 -10.27 -21.50 -19.85
N TYR A 269 -11.05 -20.48 -20.17
CA TYR A 269 -11.04 -19.17 -19.49
C TYR A 269 -12.16 -18.98 -18.46
N GLY A 270 -12.95 -20.02 -18.19
CA GLY A 270 -14.14 -19.99 -17.34
C GLY A 270 -13.86 -19.75 -15.84
N LEU A 271 -14.92 -19.43 -15.10
CA LEU A 271 -14.79 -19.05 -13.69
C LEU A 271 -14.37 -20.23 -12.79
N LEU A 272 -14.84 -21.44 -13.09
CA LEU A 272 -14.53 -22.63 -12.28
C LEU A 272 -13.17 -23.23 -12.65
N SER A 273 -12.73 -23.10 -13.90
CA SER A 273 -11.40 -23.53 -14.35
C SER A 273 -10.30 -22.59 -13.84
N MET A 274 -10.53 -21.27 -13.89
CA MET A 274 -9.53 -20.27 -13.50
C MET A 274 -9.59 -19.86 -12.01
N GLY A 275 -10.74 -20.02 -11.36
CA GLY A 275 -10.95 -19.67 -9.95
C GLY A 275 -9.97 -20.34 -8.97
N PRO A 276 -9.68 -21.65 -9.08
CA PRO A 276 -8.69 -22.32 -8.23
C PRO A 276 -7.31 -21.66 -8.23
N PHE A 277 -6.84 -21.22 -9.41
CA PHE A 277 -5.53 -20.57 -9.52
C PHE A 277 -5.47 -19.28 -8.70
N LEU A 278 -6.57 -18.52 -8.67
CA LEU A 278 -6.70 -17.31 -7.86
C LEU A 278 -6.43 -17.61 -6.37
N PHE A 279 -7.08 -18.63 -5.83
CA PHE A 279 -7.06 -18.92 -4.38
C PHE A 279 -5.84 -19.72 -3.94
N VAL A 280 -5.41 -20.70 -4.73
CA VAL A 280 -4.30 -21.59 -4.38
C VAL A 280 -2.95 -20.86 -4.44
N TRP A 281 -2.75 -19.99 -5.44
CA TRP A 281 -1.44 -19.36 -5.66
C TRP A 281 -1.32 -18.01 -4.96
N ALA A 282 -2.30 -17.12 -5.10
CA ALA A 282 -2.16 -15.79 -4.51
C ALA A 282 -2.65 -15.68 -3.08
N GLY A 283 -3.63 -16.47 -2.65
CA GLY A 283 -4.12 -16.43 -1.27
C GLY A 283 -2.97 -16.57 -0.24
N PRO A 284 -2.16 -17.64 -0.32
CA PRO A 284 -1.00 -17.84 0.55
C PRO A 284 0.04 -16.71 0.41
N THR A 285 0.35 -16.28 -0.82
CA THR A 285 1.33 -15.22 -1.07
C THR A 285 0.91 -13.91 -0.41
N ILE A 286 -0.35 -13.50 -0.61
CA ILE A 286 -0.92 -12.27 -0.05
C ILE A 286 -0.91 -12.33 1.48
N LEU A 287 -1.28 -13.48 2.06
CA LEU A 287 -1.30 -13.66 3.51
C LEU A 287 0.10 -13.49 4.12
N ILE A 288 1.09 -14.21 3.62
CA ILE A 288 2.46 -14.15 4.15
C ILE A 288 3.03 -12.74 3.98
N PHE A 289 2.87 -12.15 2.80
CA PHE A 289 3.35 -10.80 2.55
C PHE A 289 2.67 -9.77 3.47
N ALA A 290 1.36 -9.91 3.71
CA ALA A 290 0.63 -9.05 4.65
C ALA A 290 1.15 -9.19 6.08
N VAL A 291 1.48 -10.40 6.54
CA VAL A 291 2.07 -10.64 7.86
C VAL A 291 3.42 -9.91 8.00
N PHE A 292 4.34 -10.11 7.05
CA PHE A 292 5.66 -9.48 7.09
C PHE A 292 5.58 -7.95 7.04
N MET A 293 4.77 -7.40 6.12
CA MET A 293 4.61 -5.95 6.01
C MET A 293 3.94 -5.35 7.25
N ALA A 294 2.96 -6.04 7.84
CA ALA A 294 2.34 -5.61 9.09
C ALA A 294 3.38 -5.58 10.23
N VAL A 295 4.20 -6.62 10.35
CA VAL A 295 5.30 -6.67 11.34
C VAL A 295 6.29 -5.54 11.11
N TYR A 296 6.72 -5.28 9.87
CA TYR A 296 7.70 -4.24 9.56
C TYR A 296 7.16 -2.82 9.81
N LYS A 297 5.88 -2.60 9.53
CA LYS A 297 5.19 -1.34 9.79
C LYS A 297 5.06 -1.11 11.29
N GLN A 298 4.61 -2.12 12.04
CA GLN A 298 4.41 -2.02 13.48
C GLN A 298 5.72 -1.95 14.27
N SER A 299 6.83 -2.49 13.74
CA SER A 299 8.12 -2.40 14.41
C SER A 299 8.88 -1.10 14.17
N GLY A 300 8.41 -0.23 13.27
CA GLY A 300 9.16 0.96 12.84
C GLY A 300 10.34 0.64 11.91
N LEU A 301 10.42 -0.59 11.40
CA LEU A 301 11.48 -1.02 10.50
C LEU A 301 11.34 -0.37 9.12
N VAL A 302 10.11 -0.25 8.62
CA VAL A 302 9.78 0.46 7.37
C VAL A 302 10.37 1.88 7.35
N THR A 303 10.23 2.61 8.45
CA THR A 303 10.73 3.98 8.59
C THR A 303 12.26 4.05 8.56
N ARG A 304 12.95 3.06 9.12
CA ARG A 304 14.43 3.00 9.06
C ARG A 304 14.96 2.62 7.67
N ILE A 305 14.36 1.60 7.05
CA ILE A 305 14.65 1.22 5.65
C ILE A 305 14.45 2.44 4.73
N THR A 306 13.35 3.16 4.93
CA THR A 306 13.00 4.37 4.19
C THR A 306 14.06 5.46 4.35
N ALA A 307 14.49 5.74 5.58
CA ALA A 307 15.50 6.77 5.87
C ALA A 307 16.84 6.44 5.20
N SER A 308 17.27 5.17 5.26
CA SER A 308 18.52 4.70 4.64
C SER A 308 18.50 4.82 3.10
N LEU A 309 17.35 4.53 2.46
CA LEU A 309 17.23 4.52 1.00
C LEU A 309 16.85 5.88 0.40
N HIS A 310 16.35 6.83 1.20
CA HIS A 310 15.88 8.13 0.75
C HIS A 310 16.92 8.89 -0.11
N PRO A 311 18.22 9.01 0.25
CA PRO A 311 19.19 9.78 -0.53
C PRO A 311 19.41 9.24 -1.94
N HIS A 312 19.32 7.91 -2.12
CA HIS A 312 19.52 7.25 -3.40
C HIS A 312 18.30 7.39 -4.31
N LEU A 313 17.11 7.20 -3.76
CA LEU A 313 15.84 7.21 -4.49
C LEU A 313 15.45 8.61 -4.97
N ARG A 314 15.83 9.64 -4.22
CA ARG A 314 15.48 11.01 -4.57
C ARG A 314 16.10 11.48 -5.88
N ARG A 315 17.26 10.93 -6.27
CA ARG A 315 17.85 11.15 -7.60
C ARG A 315 16.95 10.66 -8.72
N VAL A 316 16.15 9.62 -8.46
CA VAL A 316 15.18 9.04 -9.39
C VAL A 316 13.83 9.77 -9.32
N GLY A 317 13.61 10.60 -8.29
CA GLY A 317 12.36 11.32 -8.08
C GLY A 317 11.30 10.50 -7.35
N LEU A 318 11.73 9.52 -6.55
CA LEU A 318 10.94 8.77 -5.57
C LEU A 318 11.44 9.10 -4.16
N THR A 319 10.56 9.11 -3.17
CA THR A 319 10.96 9.18 -1.75
C THR A 319 11.23 7.77 -1.20
N GLY A 320 11.93 7.66 -0.07
CA GLY A 320 12.11 6.35 0.58
C GLY A 320 10.78 5.66 0.91
N ARG A 321 9.74 6.45 1.25
CA ARG A 321 8.39 5.96 1.53
C ARG A 321 7.68 5.45 0.27
N ASP A 322 8.01 6.00 -0.90
CA ASP A 322 7.49 5.53 -2.18
C ASP A 322 8.00 4.13 -2.49
N LEU A 323 9.29 3.85 -2.23
CA LEU A 323 9.87 2.54 -2.48
C LEU A 323 9.18 1.44 -1.65
N VAL A 324 8.86 1.71 -0.38
CA VAL A 324 8.14 0.74 0.46
C VAL A 324 6.81 0.35 -0.18
N ARG A 325 6.10 1.30 -0.81
CA ARG A 325 4.83 1.02 -1.49
C ARG A 325 5.02 0.32 -2.83
N VAL A 326 6.07 0.65 -3.58
CA VAL A 326 6.46 -0.11 -4.77
C VAL A 326 6.73 -1.56 -4.40
N VAL A 327 7.47 -1.81 -3.32
CA VAL A 327 7.71 -3.18 -2.84
C VAL A 327 6.44 -3.82 -2.31
N MET A 328 5.56 -3.08 -1.63
CA MET A 328 4.24 -3.57 -1.25
C MET A 328 3.43 -4.11 -2.45
N GLY A 329 3.67 -3.55 -3.65
CA GLY A 329 3.07 -4.00 -4.91
C GLY A 329 3.45 -5.42 -5.32
N PHE A 330 4.64 -5.92 -4.92
CA PHE A 330 5.02 -7.33 -5.16
C PHE A 330 4.09 -8.31 -4.46
N GLY A 331 3.46 -7.89 -3.36
CA GLY A 331 2.28 -8.55 -2.81
C GLY A 331 1.09 -8.31 -3.74
N CYS A 332 0.48 -7.13 -3.66
CA CYS A 332 -0.61 -6.78 -4.57
C CYS A 332 -0.63 -5.29 -4.88
N ASN A 333 -0.74 -4.97 -6.17
CA ASN A 333 -0.77 -3.59 -6.64
C ASN A 333 -1.98 -2.81 -6.10
N VAL A 334 -3.12 -3.46 -5.85
CA VAL A 334 -4.34 -2.79 -5.35
C VAL A 334 -4.13 -2.16 -3.96
N PRO A 335 -3.79 -2.92 -2.90
CA PRO A 335 -3.52 -2.35 -1.58
C PRO A 335 -2.33 -1.40 -1.58
N ALA A 336 -1.32 -1.65 -2.43
CA ALA A 336 -0.17 -0.76 -2.59
C ALA A 336 -0.56 0.61 -3.17
N VAL A 337 -1.42 0.66 -4.20
CA VAL A 337 -1.93 1.91 -4.75
C VAL A 337 -2.82 2.61 -3.73
N THR A 338 -3.72 1.89 -3.04
CA THR A 338 -4.61 2.51 -2.03
C THR A 338 -3.83 3.05 -0.84
N SER A 339 -2.72 2.44 -0.44
CA SER A 339 -1.89 2.92 0.68
C SER A 339 -1.11 4.20 0.35
N THR A 340 -1.11 4.66 -0.91
CA THR A 340 -0.60 5.98 -1.28
C THR A 340 -1.51 7.12 -0.84
N ARG A 341 -2.80 6.86 -0.55
CA ARG A 341 -3.79 7.87 -0.15
C ARG A 341 -3.38 8.64 1.09
N GLY A 342 -2.89 7.96 2.12
CA GLY A 342 -2.56 8.56 3.41
C GLY A 342 -1.13 9.07 3.52
N CYS A 343 -0.33 9.01 2.45
CA CYS A 343 1.06 9.45 2.51
C CYS A 343 1.17 10.96 2.33
N SER A 344 1.70 11.67 3.32
CA SER A 344 1.99 13.10 3.23
C SER A 344 3.34 13.43 2.60
N ASP A 345 4.22 12.44 2.43
CA ASP A 345 5.60 12.63 1.96
C ASP A 345 5.96 11.71 0.78
N CYS A 346 4.99 11.46 -0.09
CA CYS A 346 5.13 10.58 -1.24
C CYS A 346 4.93 11.31 -2.55
N THR A 347 5.64 10.90 -3.58
CA THR A 347 5.40 11.37 -4.95
C THR A 347 4.22 10.62 -5.57
N ARG A 348 3.03 10.73 -4.95
CA ARG A 348 1.83 9.89 -5.18
C ARG A 348 1.64 9.42 -6.63
N ARG A 349 1.66 10.33 -7.61
CA ARG A 349 1.53 10.01 -9.04
C ARG A 349 2.69 9.17 -9.59
N THR A 350 3.94 9.58 -9.32
CA THR A 350 5.14 8.82 -9.71
C THR A 350 5.14 7.44 -9.05
N THR A 351 4.83 7.37 -7.75
CA THR A 351 4.75 6.12 -6.97
C THR A 351 3.73 5.15 -7.55
N VAL A 352 2.50 5.63 -7.82
CA VAL A 352 1.45 4.80 -8.44
C VAL A 352 1.87 4.30 -9.82
N SER A 353 2.57 5.15 -10.60
CA SER A 353 3.12 4.75 -11.90
C SER A 353 4.20 3.68 -11.77
N ALA A 354 5.07 3.81 -10.76
CA ALA A 354 6.13 2.87 -10.46
C ALA A 354 5.60 1.54 -9.93
N ILE A 355 4.53 1.54 -9.12
CA ILE A 355 3.82 0.33 -8.70
C ILE A 355 3.27 -0.37 -9.95
N GLY A 356 2.49 0.31 -10.79
CA GLY A 356 1.89 -0.34 -11.95
C GLY A 356 2.88 -0.90 -12.98
N PHE A 357 4.10 -0.34 -13.04
CA PHE A 357 5.13 -0.74 -14.01
C PHE A 357 6.12 -1.76 -13.42
N GLY A 358 6.59 -1.51 -12.20
CA GLY A 358 7.78 -2.17 -11.64
C GLY A 358 7.51 -3.23 -10.59
N SER A 359 6.31 -3.30 -10.02
CA SER A 359 5.99 -4.33 -9.05
C SER A 359 5.34 -5.53 -9.72
N ALA A 360 6.13 -6.60 -9.91
CA ALA A 360 5.64 -7.90 -10.30
C ALA A 360 4.81 -8.48 -9.14
N CYS A 361 3.50 -8.30 -9.20
CA CYS A 361 2.58 -8.66 -8.13
C CYS A 361 2.58 -10.17 -7.82
N SER A 362 1.88 -10.57 -6.75
CA SER A 362 1.81 -11.96 -6.27
C SER A 362 1.38 -12.98 -7.30
N TYR A 363 0.77 -12.56 -8.41
CA TYR A 363 0.46 -13.42 -9.55
C TYR A 363 1.57 -13.44 -10.60
N GLN A 364 2.09 -12.27 -10.97
CA GLN A 364 3.07 -12.14 -12.03
C GLN A 364 4.40 -12.81 -11.65
N PHE A 365 4.86 -12.63 -10.41
CA PHE A 365 6.17 -13.15 -10.01
C PHE A 365 6.21 -14.69 -9.91
N PRO A 366 5.25 -15.38 -9.27
CA PRO A 366 5.17 -16.84 -9.34
C PRO A 366 4.92 -17.38 -10.75
N ALA A 367 4.08 -16.72 -11.57
CA ALA A 367 3.89 -17.14 -12.96
C ALA A 367 5.19 -17.04 -13.77
N THR A 368 5.97 -15.97 -13.57
CA THR A 368 7.30 -15.80 -14.16
C THR A 368 8.26 -16.92 -13.73
N LEU A 369 8.26 -17.26 -12.44
CA LEU A 369 9.07 -18.37 -11.90
C LEU A 369 8.67 -19.71 -12.50
N ALA A 370 7.36 -19.96 -12.61
CA ALA A 370 6.82 -21.18 -13.17
C ALA A 370 7.23 -21.32 -14.64
N VAL A 371 7.15 -20.24 -15.43
CA VAL A 371 7.60 -20.23 -16.83
C VAL A 371 9.10 -20.51 -16.93
N PHE A 372 9.94 -19.83 -16.14
CA PHE A 372 11.38 -20.07 -16.16
C PHE A 372 11.77 -21.48 -15.70
N ALA A 373 11.03 -22.06 -14.75
CA ALA A 373 11.21 -23.44 -14.33
C ALA A 373 10.80 -24.42 -15.43
N ALA A 374 9.70 -24.17 -16.15
CA ALA A 374 9.23 -25.01 -17.26
C ALA A 374 10.19 -25.04 -18.45
N VAL A 375 10.93 -23.96 -18.68
CA VAL A 375 11.97 -23.88 -19.73
C VAL A 375 13.35 -24.37 -19.23
N GLU A 376 13.41 -24.92 -18.02
CA GLU A 376 14.66 -25.38 -17.38
C GLU A 376 15.74 -24.28 -17.22
N MET A 377 15.31 -23.02 -17.16
CA MET A 377 16.19 -21.84 -17.01
C MET A 377 15.85 -21.00 -15.76
N PRO A 378 15.82 -21.58 -14.54
CA PRO A 378 15.47 -20.85 -13.32
C PRO A 378 16.44 -19.72 -12.97
N TRP A 379 17.66 -19.73 -13.52
CA TRP A 379 18.65 -18.66 -13.32
C TRP A 379 18.22 -17.32 -13.93
N LEU A 380 17.25 -17.31 -14.87
CA LEU A 380 16.70 -16.08 -15.49
C LEU A 380 15.95 -15.17 -14.53
N VAL A 381 15.61 -15.64 -13.32
CA VAL A 381 14.96 -14.84 -12.28
C VAL A 381 15.80 -13.62 -11.89
N LEU A 382 17.11 -13.78 -11.73
CA LEU A 382 17.99 -12.69 -11.32
C LEU A 382 18.14 -11.64 -12.43
N PRO A 383 18.44 -12.00 -13.70
CA PRO A 383 18.35 -11.08 -14.84
C PRO A 383 17.00 -10.38 -14.95
N TYR A 384 15.89 -11.11 -14.79
CA TYR A 384 14.55 -10.53 -14.84
C TYR A 384 14.34 -9.47 -13.76
N LEU A 385 14.68 -9.74 -12.50
CA LEU A 385 14.57 -8.76 -11.42
C LEU A 385 15.51 -7.58 -11.62
N GLY A 386 16.72 -7.79 -12.14
CA GLY A 386 17.66 -6.73 -12.48
C GLY A 386 17.11 -5.81 -13.56
N VAL A 387 16.60 -6.38 -14.66
CA VAL A 387 15.96 -5.65 -15.76
C VAL A 387 14.70 -4.92 -15.28
N LEU A 388 13.83 -5.57 -14.52
CA LEU A 388 12.64 -4.96 -13.95
C LEU A 388 12.99 -3.78 -13.04
N THR A 389 13.97 -3.93 -12.14
CA THR A 389 14.38 -2.87 -11.23
C THR A 389 15.00 -1.70 -11.98
N THR A 390 15.94 -1.96 -12.89
CA THR A 390 16.63 -0.92 -13.68
C THR A 390 15.65 -0.15 -14.56
N THR A 391 14.80 -0.84 -15.31
CA THR A 391 13.78 -0.21 -16.15
C THR A 391 12.75 0.57 -15.34
N THR A 392 12.38 0.09 -14.15
CA THR A 392 11.49 0.82 -13.23
C THR A 392 12.13 2.10 -12.72
N LEU A 393 13.40 2.07 -12.33
CA LEU A 393 14.12 3.27 -11.89
C LEU A 393 14.28 4.28 -13.04
N VAL A 394 14.58 3.82 -14.25
CA VAL A 394 14.64 4.68 -15.43
C VAL A 394 13.27 5.28 -15.73
N TYR A 395 12.22 4.46 -15.75
CA TYR A 395 10.84 4.90 -15.98
C TYR A 395 10.36 5.93 -14.95
N ALA A 396 10.60 5.66 -13.66
CA ALA A 396 10.30 6.59 -12.57
C ALA A 396 11.05 7.91 -12.75
N ARG A 397 12.34 7.86 -13.11
CA ARG A 397 13.14 9.05 -13.41
C ARG A 397 12.59 9.83 -14.60
N LEU A 398 12.08 9.18 -15.64
CA LEU A 398 11.54 9.88 -16.81
C LEU A 398 10.23 10.62 -16.50
N ILE A 399 9.41 10.10 -15.59
CA ILE A 399 8.08 10.65 -15.28
C ILE A 399 8.09 11.60 -14.08
N ALA A 400 9.02 11.42 -13.15
CA ALA A 400 9.07 12.25 -11.95
C ALA A 400 9.26 13.73 -12.31
N PRO A 401 8.43 14.65 -11.79
CA PRO A 401 8.61 16.08 -12.03
C PRO A 401 9.91 16.58 -11.40
N GLU A 402 10.51 17.65 -11.95
CA GLU A 402 11.79 18.19 -11.47
C GLU A 402 11.75 18.55 -9.98
N ARG A 403 10.63 19.11 -9.50
CA ARG A 403 10.40 19.43 -8.09
C ARG A 403 10.54 18.20 -7.18
N ALA A 404 10.09 17.02 -7.61
CA ALA A 404 10.22 15.79 -6.83
C ALA A 404 11.68 15.31 -6.70
N ARG A 405 12.57 15.76 -7.59
CA ARG A 405 14.00 15.41 -7.56
C ARG A 405 14.82 16.40 -6.72
N THR A 406 14.33 17.63 -6.55
CA THR A 406 15.07 18.73 -5.91
C THR A 406 14.52 19.13 -4.54
N ALA A 407 13.21 18.97 -4.27
CA ALA A 407 12.58 19.42 -3.03
C ALA A 407 13.18 18.76 -1.79
N SER A 408 13.74 19.54 -0.85
CA SER A 408 14.18 19.13 0.48
C SER A 408 12.99 18.72 1.34
N LEU A 409 12.48 17.52 1.07
CA LEU A 409 11.54 16.86 1.95
C LEU A 409 12.30 16.50 3.23
N ALA A 410 11.89 17.14 4.34
CA ALA A 410 12.45 16.94 5.66
C ALA A 410 12.09 15.54 6.17
N THR A 411 12.87 14.52 5.78
CA THR A 411 12.88 13.26 6.51
C THR A 411 13.88 13.38 7.65
N GLU A 412 13.49 14.01 8.75
CA GLU A 412 14.40 14.18 9.89
C GLU A 412 14.22 13.18 11.03
N ASN A 413 13.14 12.40 11.08
CA ASN A 413 12.94 11.56 12.25
C ASN A 413 13.11 10.06 11.98
N ARG A 414 14.26 9.55 12.45
CA ARG A 414 14.51 8.13 12.72
C ARG A 414 13.39 7.62 13.64
N ALA A 415 12.93 6.39 13.42
CA ALA A 415 11.95 5.77 14.31
C ALA A 415 12.63 4.90 15.38
N PHE A 416 12.07 4.90 16.58
CA PHE A 416 12.41 3.90 17.59
C PHE A 416 11.91 2.53 17.14
N LEU A 417 12.81 1.56 17.03
CA LEU A 417 12.42 0.18 16.76
C LEU A 417 11.75 -0.40 18.00
N GLN A 418 10.62 -1.07 17.78
CA GLN A 418 9.85 -1.67 18.86
C GLN A 418 9.29 -3.03 18.41
N TRP A 419 8.91 -3.88 19.35
CA TRP A 419 8.25 -5.13 19.00
C TRP A 419 6.82 -4.86 18.50
N PRO A 420 6.33 -5.60 17.48
CA PRO A 420 4.98 -5.43 16.95
C PRO A 420 3.93 -5.94 17.95
N THR A 421 2.79 -5.28 18.03
CA THR A 421 1.63 -5.76 18.79
C THR A 421 0.79 -6.70 17.90
N TRP A 422 0.48 -7.91 18.39
CA TRP A 422 -0.19 -8.93 17.58
C TRP A 422 -1.61 -8.53 17.15
N GLN A 423 -2.30 -7.75 17.98
CA GLN A 423 -3.63 -7.22 17.65
C GLN A 423 -3.59 -6.30 16.43
N SER A 424 -2.62 -5.38 16.38
CA SER A 424 -2.48 -4.44 15.28
C SER A 424 -1.96 -5.12 14.01
N VAL A 425 -1.12 -6.17 14.15
CA VAL A 425 -0.74 -7.06 13.04
C VAL A 425 -1.97 -7.78 12.46
N TRP A 426 -2.80 -8.39 13.30
CA TRP A 426 -4.02 -9.08 12.87
C TRP A 426 -5.03 -8.14 12.21
N ARG A 427 -5.17 -6.92 12.73
CA ARG A 427 -6.04 -5.88 12.15
C ARG A 427 -5.60 -5.54 10.72
N GLU A 428 -4.31 -5.34 10.50
CA GLU A 428 -3.74 -5.06 9.16
C GLU A 428 -3.97 -6.24 8.20
N ILE A 429 -3.69 -7.48 8.64
CA ILE A 429 -3.92 -8.69 7.85
C ILE A 429 -5.39 -8.80 7.43
N ARG A 430 -6.32 -8.61 8.37
CA ARG A 430 -7.77 -8.64 8.10
C ARG A 430 -8.17 -7.59 7.08
N THR A 431 -7.62 -6.39 7.16
CA THR A 431 -7.87 -5.30 6.21
C THR A 431 -7.42 -5.66 4.80
N VAL A 432 -6.21 -6.21 4.66
CA VAL A 432 -5.68 -6.64 3.36
C VAL A 432 -6.52 -7.76 2.74
N ILE A 433 -6.86 -8.79 3.53
CA ILE A 433 -7.69 -9.91 3.07
C ILE A 433 -9.08 -9.41 2.65
N ARG A 434 -9.75 -8.59 3.48
CA ARG A 434 -11.06 -8.03 3.14
C ARG A 434 -11.00 -7.21 1.85
N SER A 435 -9.95 -6.40 1.67
CA SER A 435 -9.77 -5.61 0.45
C SER A 435 -9.62 -6.49 -0.78
N PHE A 436 -8.92 -7.63 -0.69
CA PHE A 436 -8.80 -8.59 -1.78
C PHE A 436 -10.18 -9.14 -2.20
N PHE A 437 -10.97 -9.65 -1.25
CA PHE A 437 -12.29 -10.20 -1.56
C PHE A 437 -13.29 -9.15 -2.07
N VAL A 438 -13.27 -7.94 -1.52
CA VAL A 438 -14.25 -6.89 -1.88
C VAL A 438 -13.87 -6.18 -3.19
N LYS A 439 -12.58 -6.00 -3.47
CA LYS A 439 -12.12 -5.23 -4.65
C LYS A 439 -11.62 -6.10 -5.80
N ALA A 440 -10.86 -7.16 -5.52
CA ALA A 440 -10.22 -7.95 -6.57
C ALA A 440 -11.17 -9.02 -7.14
N LEU A 441 -11.94 -9.72 -6.30
CA LEU A 441 -12.80 -10.81 -6.73
C LEU A 441 -13.90 -10.39 -7.74
N PRO A 442 -14.62 -9.25 -7.55
CA PRO A 442 -15.62 -8.82 -8.54
C PRO A 442 -15.01 -8.47 -9.89
N VAL A 443 -13.83 -7.84 -9.88
CA VAL A 443 -13.12 -7.48 -11.12
C VAL A 443 -12.60 -8.74 -11.80
N PHE A 444 -12.09 -9.72 -11.05
CA PHE A 444 -11.69 -11.03 -11.59
C PHE A 444 -12.86 -11.74 -12.27
N ALA A 445 -14.02 -11.82 -11.62
CA ALA A 445 -15.21 -12.42 -12.22
C ALA A 445 -15.64 -11.70 -13.51
N GLY A 446 -15.56 -10.37 -13.54
CA GLY A 446 -15.82 -9.58 -14.75
C GLY A 446 -14.81 -9.84 -15.88
N ILE A 447 -13.52 -9.95 -15.57
CA ILE A 447 -12.47 -10.29 -16.55
C ILE A 447 -12.72 -11.67 -17.14
N VAL A 448 -13.02 -12.66 -16.29
CA VAL A 448 -13.30 -14.03 -16.73
C VAL A 448 -14.53 -14.08 -17.63
N LEU A 449 -15.61 -13.38 -17.26
CA LEU A 449 -16.81 -13.29 -18.10
C LEU A 449 -16.51 -12.70 -19.48
N VAL A 450 -15.74 -11.60 -19.55
CA VAL A 450 -15.36 -10.98 -20.82
C VAL A 450 -14.42 -11.88 -21.62
N ALA A 451 -13.40 -12.43 -20.98
CA ALA A 451 -12.41 -13.29 -21.63
C ALA A 451 -13.06 -14.54 -22.23
N SER A 452 -13.88 -15.26 -21.46
CA SER A 452 -14.63 -16.43 -21.94
C SER A 452 -15.60 -16.08 -23.07
N THR A 453 -16.24 -14.92 -23.04
CA THR A 453 -17.10 -14.45 -24.14
C THR A 453 -16.29 -14.14 -25.39
N LEU A 454 -15.13 -13.50 -25.26
CA LEU A 454 -14.25 -13.18 -26.39
C LEU A 454 -13.62 -14.44 -27.00
N ASP A 455 -13.29 -15.41 -26.16
CA ASP A 455 -12.79 -16.73 -26.55
C ASP A 455 -13.86 -17.51 -27.34
N TYR A 456 -15.09 -17.56 -26.81
CA TYR A 456 -16.23 -18.18 -27.49
C TYR A 456 -16.51 -17.56 -28.88
N LEU A 457 -16.29 -16.25 -29.02
CA LEU A 457 -16.44 -15.54 -30.30
C LEU A 457 -15.23 -15.69 -31.24
N GLY A 458 -14.17 -16.39 -30.83
CA GLY A 458 -12.91 -16.53 -31.57
C GLY A 458 -12.12 -15.22 -31.71
N VAL A 459 -12.46 -14.20 -30.92
CA VAL A 459 -11.82 -12.88 -30.99
C VAL A 459 -10.40 -12.93 -30.45
N LEU A 460 -10.15 -13.74 -29.42
CA LEU A 460 -8.82 -13.88 -28.83
C LEU A 460 -7.82 -14.45 -29.84
N ASP A 461 -8.20 -15.49 -30.57
CA ASP A 461 -7.37 -16.10 -31.61
C ASP A 461 -7.13 -15.12 -32.77
N ALA A 462 -8.19 -14.44 -33.24
CA ALA A 462 -8.07 -13.42 -34.28
C ALA A 462 -7.15 -12.26 -33.88
N MET A 463 -7.19 -11.84 -32.60
CA MET A 463 -6.26 -10.85 -32.05
C MET A 463 -4.82 -11.39 -32.01
N GLY A 464 -4.62 -12.65 -31.64
CA GLY A 464 -3.33 -13.32 -31.65
C GLY A 464 -2.70 -13.36 -33.04
N GLU A 465 -3.45 -13.77 -34.05
CA GLU A 465 -2.99 -13.77 -35.45
C GLU A 465 -2.68 -12.37 -35.97
N ALA A 466 -3.54 -11.38 -35.66
CA ALA A 466 -3.32 -10.00 -36.07
C ALA A 466 -2.08 -9.36 -35.43
N LEU A 467 -1.75 -9.72 -34.19
CA LEU A 467 -0.59 -9.22 -33.45
C LEU A 467 0.67 -10.08 -33.67
N GLY A 468 0.56 -11.28 -34.24
CA GLY A 468 1.68 -12.16 -34.55
C GLY A 468 2.83 -11.47 -35.31
N PRO A 469 2.56 -10.71 -36.40
CA PRO A 469 3.60 -9.98 -37.13
C PRO A 469 4.32 -8.91 -36.27
N VAL A 470 3.62 -8.35 -35.28
CA VAL A 470 4.18 -7.34 -34.37
C VAL A 470 5.20 -7.96 -33.43
N MET A 471 5.06 -9.25 -33.08
CA MET A 471 6.01 -9.96 -32.22
C MET A 471 7.40 -10.07 -32.88
N GLY A 472 7.46 -10.12 -34.20
CA GLY A 472 8.72 -10.09 -34.94
C GLY A 472 9.56 -8.83 -34.67
N LEU A 473 8.92 -7.69 -34.35
CA LEU A 473 9.65 -6.46 -33.95
C LEU A 473 10.43 -6.65 -32.65
N PHE A 474 10.00 -7.55 -31.78
CA PHE A 474 10.64 -7.86 -30.50
C PHE A 474 11.57 -9.08 -30.58
N ASN A 475 11.84 -9.61 -31.78
CA ASN A 475 12.55 -10.86 -31.99
C ASN A 475 11.84 -12.06 -31.33
N LEU A 476 10.50 -12.03 -31.28
CA LEU A 476 9.66 -13.06 -30.69
C LEU A 476 8.82 -13.79 -31.78
N PRO A 477 8.54 -15.09 -31.61
CA PRO A 477 7.58 -15.83 -32.44
C PRO A 477 6.16 -15.30 -32.30
N GLY A 478 5.36 -15.41 -33.38
CA GLY A 478 4.01 -14.85 -33.47
C GLY A 478 3.04 -15.42 -32.45
N GLU A 479 3.25 -16.67 -32.02
CA GLU A 479 2.44 -17.40 -31.06
C GLU A 479 2.49 -16.77 -29.66
N THR A 480 3.54 -16.01 -29.35
CA THR A 480 3.64 -15.26 -28.08
C THR A 480 2.71 -14.05 -28.00
N ALA A 481 2.11 -13.64 -29.12
CA ALA A 481 1.21 -12.49 -29.18
C ALA A 481 0.01 -12.66 -28.23
N LEU A 482 -0.61 -13.85 -28.23
CA LEU A 482 -1.75 -14.14 -27.36
C LEU A 482 -1.37 -14.02 -25.88
N VAL A 483 -0.17 -14.48 -25.51
CA VAL A 483 0.35 -14.37 -24.14
C VAL A 483 0.56 -12.91 -23.75
N VAL A 484 1.11 -12.08 -24.64
CA VAL A 484 1.32 -10.65 -24.35
C VAL A 484 -0.03 -9.93 -24.17
N VAL A 485 -1.02 -10.25 -24.99
CA VAL A 485 -2.39 -9.72 -24.88
C VAL A 485 -3.03 -10.15 -23.55
N MET A 486 -3.04 -11.45 -23.28
CA MET A 486 -3.67 -12.00 -22.09
C MET A 486 -2.94 -11.54 -20.82
N GLY A 487 -1.61 -11.56 -20.80
CA GLY A 487 -0.76 -11.05 -19.73
C GLY A 487 -0.97 -9.55 -19.43
N SER A 488 -1.36 -8.77 -20.43
CA SER A 488 -1.70 -7.35 -20.26
C SER A 488 -3.05 -7.14 -19.57
N ILE A 489 -4.04 -7.96 -19.90
CA ILE A 489 -5.37 -7.93 -19.28
C ILE A 489 -5.31 -8.49 -17.85
N ARG A 490 -4.69 -9.68 -17.71
CA ARG A 490 -4.64 -10.50 -16.50
C ARG A 490 -3.25 -11.17 -16.40
N LYS A 491 -2.53 -10.96 -15.29
CA LYS A 491 -1.10 -11.33 -15.19
C LYS A 491 -0.82 -12.84 -15.09
N ASP A 492 -1.82 -13.63 -14.74
CA ASP A 492 -1.80 -15.09 -14.85
C ASP A 492 -1.88 -15.60 -16.30
N GLY A 493 -2.22 -14.74 -17.28
CA GLY A 493 -2.12 -15.05 -18.70
C GLY A 493 -0.70 -15.45 -19.14
N LEU A 494 0.32 -15.15 -18.33
CA LEU A 494 1.68 -15.69 -18.50
C LEU A 494 1.73 -17.22 -18.40
N LEU A 495 0.84 -17.86 -17.64
CA LEU A 495 0.78 -19.32 -17.53
C LEU A 495 0.35 -20.01 -18.83
N LEU A 496 -0.25 -19.28 -19.78
CA LEU A 496 -0.49 -19.81 -21.13
C LEU A 496 0.82 -20.21 -21.83
N LEU A 497 1.97 -19.66 -21.41
CA LEU A 497 3.29 -20.11 -21.88
C LEU A 497 3.61 -21.55 -21.49
N GLN A 498 2.91 -22.11 -20.50
CA GLN A 498 3.06 -23.50 -20.05
C GLN A 498 2.06 -24.45 -20.71
N SER A 499 1.12 -23.96 -21.51
CA SER A 499 0.17 -24.83 -22.21
C SER A 499 0.93 -25.82 -23.12
N ASP A 500 0.40 -27.04 -23.25
CA ASP A 500 1.07 -28.17 -23.91
C ASP A 500 1.53 -27.86 -25.36
N GLY A 501 0.88 -26.92 -26.04
CA GLY A 501 1.26 -26.48 -27.38
C GLY A 501 2.45 -25.50 -27.42
N LEU A 502 2.59 -24.63 -26.41
CA LEU A 502 3.57 -23.54 -26.43
C LEU A 502 4.85 -23.88 -25.64
N SER A 503 4.77 -24.77 -24.66
CA SER A 503 5.90 -25.18 -23.81
C SER A 503 7.06 -25.77 -24.61
N THR A 504 6.76 -26.61 -25.62
CA THR A 504 7.76 -27.21 -26.52
C THR A 504 8.47 -26.19 -27.40
N MET A 505 7.77 -25.13 -27.83
CA MET A 505 8.38 -24.02 -28.56
C MET A 505 9.20 -23.11 -27.66
N LEU A 506 8.77 -22.89 -26.40
CA LEU A 506 9.53 -22.11 -25.44
C LEU A 506 10.89 -22.74 -25.13
N SER A 507 10.97 -24.08 -25.06
CA SER A 507 12.24 -24.79 -24.88
C SER A 507 13.22 -24.60 -26.05
N ALA A 508 12.73 -24.21 -27.24
CA ALA A 508 13.56 -23.90 -28.41
C ALA A 508 13.98 -22.42 -28.48
N MET A 509 13.46 -21.55 -27.60
CA MET A 509 13.81 -20.13 -27.57
C MET A 509 15.16 -19.88 -26.90
N THR A 510 15.79 -18.78 -27.30
CA THR A 510 16.99 -18.30 -26.59
C THR A 510 16.63 -17.71 -25.22
N PRO A 511 17.56 -17.70 -24.23
CA PRO A 511 17.31 -17.10 -22.92
C PRO A 511 16.86 -15.63 -22.99
N VAL A 512 17.37 -14.88 -23.98
CA VAL A 512 17.00 -13.47 -24.22
C VAL A 512 15.55 -13.36 -24.73
N GLN A 513 15.11 -14.27 -25.61
CA GLN A 513 13.73 -14.29 -26.10
C GLN A 513 12.75 -14.64 -24.99
N VAL A 514 13.04 -15.66 -24.18
CA VAL A 514 12.21 -16.03 -23.02
C VAL A 514 12.11 -14.84 -22.05
N LEU A 515 13.24 -14.22 -21.74
CA LEU A 515 13.28 -13.03 -20.87
C LEU A 515 12.46 -11.86 -21.45
N THR A 516 12.58 -11.60 -22.76
CA THR A 516 11.87 -10.51 -23.44
C THR A 516 10.37 -10.76 -23.50
N ALA A 517 9.94 -12.00 -23.79
CA ALA A 517 8.53 -12.38 -23.81
C ALA A 517 7.87 -12.20 -22.44
N VAL A 518 8.51 -12.74 -21.39
CA VAL A 518 8.00 -12.64 -20.01
C VAL A 518 8.02 -11.20 -19.51
N TYR A 519 9.07 -10.44 -19.80
CA TYR A 519 9.15 -9.02 -19.44
C TYR A 519 8.07 -8.19 -20.16
N LEU A 520 7.91 -8.36 -21.47
CA LEU A 520 6.91 -7.65 -22.25
C LEU A 520 5.49 -7.97 -21.77
N ALA A 521 5.13 -9.24 -21.65
CA ALA A 521 3.81 -9.65 -21.13
C ALA A 521 3.58 -9.16 -19.69
N GLY A 522 4.65 -9.12 -18.88
CA GLY A 522 4.62 -8.65 -17.51
C GLY A 522 4.43 -7.15 -17.34
N VAL A 523 5.04 -6.32 -18.18
CA VAL A 523 5.20 -4.87 -17.93
C VAL A 523 4.43 -3.99 -18.92
N LEU A 524 3.97 -4.51 -20.06
CA LEU A 524 3.32 -3.73 -21.13
C LEU A 524 2.19 -2.84 -20.62
N LEU A 525 1.30 -3.40 -19.80
CA LEU A 525 0.20 -2.69 -19.16
C LEU A 525 0.03 -3.15 -17.71
N PRO A 526 -0.47 -2.26 -16.83
CA PRO A 526 -0.91 -2.68 -15.50
C PRO A 526 -2.16 -3.54 -15.68
N CYS A 527 -2.33 -4.57 -14.85
CA CYS A 527 -3.52 -5.42 -14.96
C CYS A 527 -4.81 -4.59 -14.83
N LEU A 528 -5.91 -5.05 -15.41
CA LEU A 528 -7.16 -4.28 -15.43
C LEU A 528 -7.65 -3.91 -14.01
N VAL A 529 -7.42 -4.78 -13.01
CA VAL A 529 -7.71 -4.49 -11.60
C VAL A 529 -6.90 -3.29 -11.08
N THR A 530 -5.62 -3.23 -11.43
CA THR A 530 -4.75 -2.10 -11.05
C THR A 530 -5.17 -0.85 -11.80
N ALA A 531 -5.41 -0.92 -13.11
CA ALA A 531 -5.84 0.22 -13.91
C ALA A 531 -7.15 0.84 -13.41
N THR A 532 -8.15 0.00 -13.11
CA THR A 532 -9.45 0.44 -12.55
C THR A 532 -9.30 1.00 -11.15
N THR A 533 -8.43 0.42 -10.32
CA THR A 533 -8.09 0.98 -9.00
C THR A 533 -7.44 2.35 -9.17
N VAL A 534 -6.42 2.50 -10.01
CA VAL A 534 -5.77 3.80 -10.29
C VAL A 534 -6.76 4.84 -10.83
N ALA A 535 -7.70 4.42 -11.69
CA ALA A 535 -8.74 5.30 -12.21
C ALA A 535 -9.69 5.82 -11.11
N LYS A 536 -10.04 4.97 -10.13
CA LYS A 536 -10.84 5.33 -8.95
C LYS A 536 -10.04 6.16 -7.94
N GLU A 537 -8.73 5.92 -7.83
CA GLU A 537 -7.84 6.53 -6.84
C GLU A 537 -7.36 7.93 -7.21
N LEU A 538 -7.06 8.15 -8.49
CA LEU A 538 -6.50 9.41 -8.99
C LEU A 538 -7.45 10.09 -9.96
N SER A 539 -7.61 9.51 -11.15
CA SER A 539 -8.65 9.87 -12.11
C SER A 539 -8.58 8.94 -13.33
N PRO A 540 -9.68 8.75 -14.07
CA PRO A 540 -9.67 7.97 -15.31
C PRO A 540 -8.71 8.55 -16.37
N ARG A 541 -8.64 9.89 -16.47
CA ARG A 541 -7.72 10.58 -17.38
C ARG A 541 -6.26 10.32 -17.03
N TYR A 542 -5.93 10.28 -15.74
CA TYR A 542 -4.60 9.95 -15.29
C TYR A 542 -4.25 8.49 -15.57
N ALA A 543 -5.15 7.55 -15.28
CA ALA A 543 -4.97 6.13 -15.55
C ALA A 543 -4.69 5.87 -17.04
N GLY A 544 -5.46 6.46 -17.95
CA GLY A 544 -5.22 6.33 -19.40
C GLY A 544 -3.86 6.89 -19.84
N ARG A 545 -3.44 8.06 -19.33
CA ARG A 545 -2.11 8.63 -19.60
C ARG A 545 -0.98 7.77 -19.02
N MET A 546 -1.17 7.20 -17.84
CA MET A 546 -0.22 6.27 -17.22
C MET A 546 -0.07 5.02 -18.09
N MET A 547 -1.17 4.38 -18.51
CA MET A 547 -1.12 3.20 -19.37
C MET A 547 -0.40 3.47 -20.70
N LEU A 548 -0.67 4.62 -21.34
CA LEU A 548 0.03 4.99 -22.57
C LEU A 548 1.55 5.14 -22.38
N ARG A 549 1.95 5.79 -21.28
CA ARG A 549 3.37 5.96 -20.93
C ARG A 549 4.04 4.64 -20.60
N GLN A 550 3.35 3.75 -19.87
CA GLN A 550 3.84 2.41 -19.54
C GLN A 550 4.00 1.57 -20.80
N ALA A 551 3.00 1.55 -21.68
CA ALA A 551 3.08 0.83 -22.93
C ALA A 551 4.25 1.32 -23.80
N GLY A 552 4.42 2.64 -23.94
CA GLY A 552 5.56 3.21 -24.67
C GLY A 552 6.91 2.84 -24.07
N ALA A 553 7.04 2.91 -22.74
CA ALA A 553 8.26 2.53 -22.03
C ALA A 553 8.56 1.02 -22.15
N ALA A 554 7.54 0.17 -21.93
CA ALA A 554 7.67 -1.27 -22.04
C ALA A 554 8.05 -1.71 -23.45
N ILE A 555 7.43 -1.14 -24.49
CA ILE A 555 7.82 -1.37 -25.89
C ILE A 555 9.28 -0.97 -26.10
N GLY A 556 9.68 0.23 -25.68
CA GLY A 556 11.06 0.71 -25.83
C GLY A 556 12.08 -0.18 -25.13
N PHE A 557 11.84 -0.58 -23.88
CA PHE A 557 12.74 -1.45 -23.14
C PHE A 557 12.75 -2.88 -23.69
N SER A 558 11.61 -3.44 -24.11
CA SER A 558 11.56 -4.76 -24.71
C SER A 558 12.28 -4.83 -26.06
N LEU A 559 12.23 -3.75 -26.87
CA LEU A 559 13.04 -3.67 -28.10
C LEU A 559 14.54 -3.67 -27.78
N LEU A 560 14.96 -2.90 -26.76
CA LEU A 560 16.35 -2.88 -26.30
C LEU A 560 16.80 -4.24 -25.76
N LEU A 561 15.93 -4.97 -25.06
CA LEU A 561 16.24 -6.32 -24.55
C LEU A 561 16.32 -7.34 -25.68
N GLY A 562 15.31 -7.39 -26.55
CA GLY A 562 15.19 -8.38 -27.61
C GLY A 562 16.31 -8.28 -28.66
N TRP A 563 16.70 -7.06 -29.03
CA TRP A 563 17.78 -6.82 -30.00
C TRP A 563 19.14 -6.59 -29.36
N GLY A 564 19.19 -5.91 -28.21
CA GLY A 564 20.46 -5.65 -27.51
C GLY A 564 21.04 -6.91 -26.88
N GLY A 565 20.21 -7.82 -26.37
CA GLY A 565 20.66 -9.12 -25.88
C GLY A 565 21.16 -10.03 -27.00
N ALA A 566 20.57 -9.94 -28.20
CA ALA A 566 21.02 -10.69 -29.38
C ALA A 566 22.35 -10.18 -29.97
N ALA A 567 22.83 -9.00 -29.58
CA ALA A 567 24.14 -8.46 -29.97
C ALA A 567 25.26 -8.77 -28.97
N LEU A 568 24.93 -9.25 -27.77
CA LEU A 568 25.85 -9.59 -26.67
C LEU A 568 26.13 -11.10 -26.57
N VAL A 569 25.29 -11.93 -27.20
CA VAL A 569 25.46 -13.38 -27.42
C VAL A 569 26.01 -13.57 -28.82
#